data_AF-A0A7L9UK09-F1
#
_entry.id   AF-A0A7L9UK09-F1
#
_cell.length_a   1.000
_cell.length_b   1.000
_cell.length_c   1.000
_cell.angle_alpha   90.00
_cell.angle_beta   90.00
_cell.angle_gamma   90.00
#
_symmetry.space_group_name_H-M   'P 1'
#
loop_
_entity.id
_entity.type
_entity.pdbx_description
1 polymer ?
#
loop_
_entity_poly.entity_id
_entity_poly.type
_entity_poly.pdbx_seq_one_letter_code
_entity_poly.pdbx_strand_id
1 'polypeptide(L)'
;MRRQRKLRLTPSWLPVIRDHLVEDGRRRAALAKTGGLLPVDELVDSMYGELDGLEAASLWWVNSDMCKVVEAQFRSGELPEPPEYPTTNGFVVYEDGVSCITNLGTMLVNAVAWEATAGRIGLRLYTSDPDTVRRTVLDKRLPICPMDVEVVPTALGVVLDVTMALMREPRVSAVKPCVWRTERDGPRPVSMERQSAKVKMIVLRPGPRSQSSEWAPRSRRRCEYRYFVRGFWRNQAYGPAHSKRRRQWVAPFVRGPEDGPLVIKEAVSVWTHQ
;
A
#
# COMPACT_ATOMS: atom_id res chain seq x y z
N MET A 1 -14.31 -33.34 -11.11
CA MET A 1 -14.35 -32.01 -10.47
C MET A 1 -13.07 -31.25 -10.82
N ARG A 2 -13.17 -30.13 -11.55
CA ARG A 2 -11.99 -29.33 -11.97
C ARG A 2 -11.48 -28.56 -10.74
N ARG A 3 -10.29 -28.90 -10.22
CA ARG A 3 -9.67 -28.25 -9.06
C ARG A 3 -9.61 -26.74 -9.32
N GLN A 4 -10.36 -25.94 -8.56
CA GLN A 4 -10.41 -24.51 -8.79
C GLN A 4 -9.05 -23.91 -8.44
N ARG A 5 -8.43 -23.27 -9.44
CA ARG A 5 -7.06 -22.75 -9.33
C ARG A 5 -7.08 -21.48 -8.49
N LYS A 6 -6.25 -21.42 -7.45
CA LYS A 6 -6.09 -20.24 -6.60
C LYS A 6 -5.65 -19.04 -7.46
N LEU A 7 -6.31 -17.90 -7.26
CA LEU A 7 -5.94 -16.65 -7.91
C LEU A 7 -4.58 -16.20 -7.38
N ARG A 8 -3.75 -15.63 -8.26
CA ARG A 8 -2.46 -15.06 -7.87
C ARG A 8 -2.69 -13.62 -7.45
N LEU A 9 -2.15 -13.23 -6.30
CA LEU A 9 -2.14 -11.84 -5.86
C LEU A 9 -1.13 -11.08 -6.73
N THR A 10 -1.59 -10.54 -7.85
CA THR A 10 -0.80 -9.70 -8.76
C THR A 10 -1.69 -8.53 -9.22
N PRO A 11 -1.11 -7.42 -9.71
CA PRO A 11 -1.92 -6.24 -10.05
C PRO A 11 -2.87 -6.51 -11.22
N SER A 12 -2.50 -7.39 -12.14
CA SER A 12 -3.34 -7.76 -13.29
C SER A 12 -4.62 -8.50 -12.88
N TRP A 13 -4.54 -9.31 -11.82
CA TRP A 13 -5.66 -10.08 -11.30
C TRP A 13 -6.48 -9.31 -10.25
N LEU A 14 -6.04 -8.12 -9.86
CA LEU A 14 -6.65 -7.33 -8.78
C LEU A 14 -8.15 -7.03 -8.98
N PRO A 15 -8.64 -6.65 -10.18
CA PRO A 15 -10.07 -6.44 -10.39
C PRO A 15 -10.89 -7.68 -10.04
N VAL A 16 -10.42 -8.86 -10.46
CA VAL A 16 -11.10 -10.14 -10.21
C VAL A 16 -10.98 -10.56 -8.75
N ILE A 17 -9.85 -10.27 -8.10
CA ILE A 17 -9.72 -10.51 -6.65
C ILE A 17 -10.73 -9.66 -5.88
N ARG A 18 -10.86 -8.37 -6.20
CA ARG A 18 -11.88 -7.50 -5.59
C ARG A 18 -13.29 -8.06 -5.79
N ASP A 19 -13.64 -8.45 -7.02
CA ASP A 19 -14.98 -8.98 -7.32
C ASP A 19 -15.27 -10.26 -6.51
N HIS A 20 -14.29 -11.17 -6.42
CA HIS A 20 -14.40 -12.35 -5.57
C HIS A 20 -14.49 -12.02 -4.07
N LEU A 21 -13.79 -10.98 -3.59
CA LEU A 21 -13.89 -10.52 -2.19
C LEU A 21 -15.29 -9.97 -1.88
N VAL A 22 -15.88 -9.22 -2.81
CA VAL A 22 -17.24 -8.71 -2.69
C VAL A 22 -18.24 -9.86 -2.64
N GLU A 23 -18.13 -10.80 -3.59
CA GLU A 23 -19.02 -11.98 -3.63
C GLU A 23 -18.89 -12.85 -2.37
N ASP A 24 -17.67 -13.12 -1.90
CA ASP A 24 -17.42 -13.88 -0.68
C ASP A 24 -17.99 -13.15 0.55
N GLY A 25 -17.80 -11.83 0.62
CA GLY A 25 -18.37 -10.99 1.67
C GLY A 25 -19.89 -11.00 1.71
N ARG A 26 -20.55 -10.86 0.55
CA ARG A 26 -22.01 -10.91 0.44
C ARG A 26 -22.55 -12.29 0.84
N ARG A 27 -21.84 -13.37 0.49
CA ARG A 27 -22.17 -14.74 0.93
C ARG A 27 -22.06 -14.90 2.44
N ARG A 28 -20.99 -14.37 3.06
CA ARG A 28 -20.82 -14.38 4.52
C ARG A 28 -21.90 -13.57 5.24
N ALA A 29 -22.21 -12.37 4.76
CA ALA A 29 -23.27 -11.54 5.33
C ALA A 29 -24.65 -12.24 5.27
N ALA A 30 -24.98 -12.87 4.14
CA ALA A 30 -26.22 -13.63 3.99
C ALA A 30 -26.30 -14.84 4.96
N LEU A 31 -25.20 -15.57 5.14
CA LEU A 31 -25.12 -16.66 6.11
C LEU A 31 -25.24 -16.16 7.56
N ALA A 32 -24.60 -15.05 7.89
CA ALA A 32 -24.69 -14.44 9.22
C ALA A 32 -26.12 -14.00 9.55
N LYS A 33 -26.82 -13.40 8.57
CA LYS A 33 -28.25 -13.04 8.67
C LYS A 33 -29.13 -14.27 8.89
N THR A 34 -28.92 -15.33 8.11
CA THR A 34 -29.74 -16.55 8.17
C THR A 34 -29.48 -17.38 9.43
N GLY A 35 -28.23 -17.38 9.93
CA GLY A 35 -27.81 -18.10 11.13
C GLY A 35 -28.10 -17.39 12.46
N GLY A 36 -28.70 -16.19 12.43
CA GLY A 36 -28.95 -15.38 13.63
C GLY A 36 -27.66 -14.92 14.35
N LEU A 37 -26.52 -14.91 13.64
CA LEU A 37 -25.22 -14.54 14.20
C LEU A 37 -25.05 -13.02 14.35
N LEU A 38 -25.90 -12.23 13.69
CA LEU A 38 -25.96 -10.77 13.83
C LEU A 38 -27.36 -10.38 14.33
N PRO A 39 -27.47 -9.75 15.51
CA PRO A 39 -28.76 -9.51 16.16
C PRO A 39 -29.56 -8.34 15.59
N VAL A 40 -29.00 -7.55 14.65
CA VAL A 40 -29.60 -6.29 14.16
C VAL A 40 -29.44 -6.18 12.64
N ASP A 41 -30.55 -5.90 11.93
CA ASP A 41 -30.54 -5.66 10.47
C ASP A 41 -29.58 -4.52 10.07
N GLU A 42 -29.43 -3.48 10.91
CA GLU A 42 -28.47 -2.39 10.69
C GLU A 42 -27.02 -2.86 10.53
N LEU A 43 -26.62 -3.90 11.27
CA LEU A 43 -25.25 -4.44 11.17
C LEU A 43 -25.05 -5.17 9.85
N VAL A 44 -26.09 -5.86 9.38
CA VAL A 44 -26.07 -6.52 8.07
C VAL A 44 -26.04 -5.47 6.96
N ASP A 45 -26.85 -4.42 7.05
CA ASP A 45 -26.87 -3.32 6.08
C ASP A 45 -25.53 -2.58 6.04
N SER A 46 -24.88 -2.36 7.19
CA SER A 46 -23.51 -1.83 7.26
C SER A 46 -22.52 -2.72 6.51
N MET A 47 -22.58 -4.04 6.70
CA MET A 47 -21.71 -4.97 5.98
C MET A 47 -21.91 -4.89 4.46
N TYR A 48 -23.17 -4.80 3.99
CA TYR A 48 -23.46 -4.64 2.57
C TYR A 48 -22.98 -3.29 2.03
N GLY A 49 -23.19 -2.19 2.75
CA GLY A 49 -22.70 -0.86 2.37
C GLY A 49 -21.18 -0.83 2.20
N GLU A 50 -20.45 -1.42 3.15
CA GLU A 50 -18.99 -1.52 3.04
C GLU A 50 -18.54 -2.42 1.87
N LEU A 51 -19.36 -3.40 1.43
CA LEU A 51 -19.06 -4.24 0.26
C LEU A 51 -19.35 -3.52 -1.05
N ASP A 52 -20.39 -2.69 -1.09
CA ASP A 52 -20.69 -1.82 -2.22
C ASP A 52 -19.59 -0.75 -2.40
N GLY A 53 -19.08 -0.21 -1.29
CA GLY A 53 -17.90 0.65 -1.28
C GLY A 53 -16.67 -0.05 -1.88
N LEU A 54 -16.44 -1.33 -1.52
CA LEU A 54 -15.37 -2.13 -2.10
C LEU A 54 -15.58 -2.39 -3.60
N GLU A 55 -16.81 -2.67 -4.04
CA GLU A 55 -17.14 -2.91 -5.46
C GLU A 55 -16.86 -1.65 -6.31
N ALA A 56 -17.23 -0.48 -5.79
CA ALA A 56 -16.99 0.82 -6.41
C ALA A 56 -15.54 1.33 -6.26
N ALA A 57 -14.71 0.63 -5.49
CA ALA A 57 -13.36 1.09 -5.16
C ALA A 57 -12.48 1.25 -6.41
N SER A 58 -11.78 2.38 -6.47
CA SER A 58 -10.60 2.50 -7.34
C SER A 58 -9.54 1.49 -6.88
N LEU A 59 -8.66 1.06 -7.79
CA LEU A 59 -7.70 0.00 -7.54
C LEU A 59 -6.28 0.53 -7.57
N TRP A 60 -5.51 0.28 -6.52
CA TRP A 60 -4.08 0.62 -6.44
C TRP A 60 -3.24 -0.59 -6.08
N TRP A 61 -2.02 -0.58 -6.59
CA TRP A 61 -1.02 -1.58 -6.28
C TRP A 61 0.29 -0.90 -5.93
N VAL A 62 0.82 -1.21 -4.75
CA VAL A 62 2.13 -0.75 -4.27
C VAL A 62 3.15 -1.84 -4.57
N ASN A 63 4.16 -1.53 -5.38
CA ASN A 63 5.16 -2.52 -5.74
C ASN A 63 6.13 -2.83 -4.59
N SER A 64 6.84 -3.95 -4.67
CA SER A 64 7.80 -4.41 -3.65
C SER A 64 8.75 -3.30 -3.14
N ASP A 65 9.41 -2.57 -4.04
CA ASP A 65 10.32 -1.49 -3.66
C ASP A 65 9.60 -0.38 -2.86
N MET A 66 8.40 0.01 -3.29
CA MET A 66 7.60 1.02 -2.60
C MET A 66 7.11 0.53 -1.23
N CYS A 67 6.75 -0.75 -1.09
CA CYS A 67 6.39 -1.36 0.20
C CYS A 67 7.52 -1.22 1.22
N LYS A 68 8.77 -1.48 0.80
CA LYS A 68 9.95 -1.31 1.66
C LYS A 68 10.12 0.14 2.13
N VAL A 69 9.85 1.10 1.25
CA VAL A 69 9.90 2.54 1.58
C VAL A 69 8.79 2.94 2.56
N VAL A 70 7.56 2.45 2.36
CA VAL A 70 6.44 2.65 3.29
C VAL A 70 6.80 2.09 4.67
N GLU A 71 7.29 0.85 4.73
CA GLU A 71 7.73 0.22 5.99
C GLU A 71 8.83 1.02 6.69
N ALA A 72 9.86 1.45 5.95
CA ALA A 72 10.95 2.21 6.50
C ALA A 72 10.51 3.58 7.04
N GLN A 73 9.61 4.26 6.32
CA GLN A 73 9.05 5.54 6.77
C GLN A 73 8.16 5.35 8.00
N PHE A 74 7.31 4.33 8.01
CA PHE A 74 6.46 3.99 9.14
C PHE A 74 7.29 3.73 10.41
N ARG A 75 8.36 2.91 10.31
CA ARG A 75 9.26 2.60 11.44
C ARG A 75 10.05 3.82 11.94
N SER A 76 10.23 4.85 11.12
CA SER A 76 10.98 6.05 11.52
C SER A 76 10.23 6.94 12.51
N GLY A 77 8.90 6.84 12.57
CA GLY A 77 8.05 7.70 13.41
C GLY A 77 7.89 9.14 12.92
N GLU A 78 8.70 9.61 11.95
CA GLU A 78 8.53 10.91 11.31
C GLU A 78 7.43 10.82 10.24
N LEU A 79 6.18 10.92 10.67
CA LEU A 79 5.04 10.72 9.79
C LEU A 79 4.60 12.05 9.12
N PRO A 80 4.16 12.01 7.85
CA PRO A 80 3.52 13.16 7.22
C PRO A 80 2.17 13.44 7.90
N GLU A 81 1.65 14.67 7.76
CA GLU A 81 0.26 14.96 8.11
C GLU A 81 -0.68 14.03 7.31
N PRO A 82 -1.80 13.58 7.90
CA PRO A 82 -2.75 12.71 7.21
C PRO A 82 -3.18 13.36 5.89
N PRO A 83 -2.93 12.70 4.75
CA PRO A 83 -3.24 13.28 3.46
C PRO A 83 -4.74 13.15 3.17
N GLU A 84 -5.24 14.04 2.33
CA GLU A 84 -6.51 13.80 1.66
C GLU A 84 -6.43 12.53 0.79
N TYR A 85 -7.49 11.72 0.83
CA TYR A 85 -7.59 10.50 0.04
C TYR A 85 -7.91 10.83 -1.42
N PRO A 86 -7.32 10.11 -2.40
CA PRO A 86 -7.49 10.43 -3.82
C PRO A 86 -8.90 10.17 -4.35
N THR A 87 -9.69 9.35 -3.66
CA THR A 87 -11.08 9.02 -3.98
C THR A 87 -11.84 8.71 -2.69
N THR A 88 -13.17 8.79 -2.76
CA THR A 88 -14.08 8.36 -1.69
C THR A 88 -13.86 6.90 -1.34
N ASN A 89 -13.98 6.00 -2.32
CA ASN A 89 -13.80 4.56 -2.13
C ASN A 89 -12.52 4.09 -2.79
N GLY A 90 -11.77 3.26 -2.07
CA GLY A 90 -10.56 2.72 -2.63
C GLY A 90 -10.05 1.42 -2.05
N PHE A 91 -9.23 0.72 -2.82
CA PHE A 91 -8.63 -0.56 -2.47
C PHE A 91 -7.16 -0.61 -2.93
N VAL A 92 -6.25 -0.56 -1.97
CA VAL A 92 -4.80 -0.65 -2.22
C VAL A 92 -4.26 -2.00 -1.78
N VAL A 93 -3.44 -2.63 -2.62
CA VAL A 93 -2.72 -3.87 -2.33
C VAL A 93 -1.23 -3.63 -2.29
N TYR A 94 -0.57 -4.21 -1.28
CA TYR A 94 0.89 -4.22 -1.10
C TYR A 94 1.45 -5.56 -1.59
N GLU A 95 2.34 -5.52 -2.59
CA GLU A 95 2.88 -6.71 -3.26
C GLU A 95 3.47 -7.76 -2.30
N ASP A 96 4.26 -7.30 -1.35
CA ASP A 96 4.90 -8.15 -0.33
C ASP A 96 4.12 -8.19 0.99
N GLY A 97 3.01 -7.44 1.07
CA GLY A 97 2.40 -7.04 2.33
C GLY A 97 3.25 -6.03 3.11
N VAL A 98 2.69 -5.54 4.22
CA VAL A 98 3.34 -4.64 5.17
C VAL A 98 3.19 -5.25 6.55
N SER A 99 4.33 -5.55 7.20
CA SER A 99 4.32 -6.10 8.57
C SER A 99 4.26 -4.98 9.59
N CYS A 100 3.21 -4.97 10.40
CA CYS A 100 2.94 -3.91 11.36
C CYS A 100 2.90 -4.46 12.78
N ILE A 101 3.68 -3.86 13.67
CA ILE A 101 3.61 -4.16 15.10
C ILE A 101 2.48 -3.32 15.69
N THR A 102 1.48 -3.99 16.25
CA THR A 102 0.31 -3.36 16.88
C THR A 102 0.20 -3.80 18.33
N ASN A 103 -0.74 -3.21 19.07
CA ASN A 103 -1.11 -3.66 20.41
C ASN A 103 -1.69 -5.09 20.44
N LEU A 104 -2.12 -5.62 19.30
CA LEU A 104 -2.62 -6.99 19.14
C LEU A 104 -1.55 -7.98 18.65
N GLY A 105 -0.30 -7.51 18.52
CA GLY A 105 0.82 -8.28 18.00
C GLY A 105 1.21 -7.87 16.58
N THR A 106 2.08 -8.67 15.96
CA THR A 106 2.55 -8.45 14.60
C THR A 106 1.51 -8.92 13.60
N MET A 107 1.07 -8.02 12.73
CA MET A 107 0.03 -8.27 11.73
C MET A 107 0.60 -8.07 10.33
N LEU A 108 0.34 -9.04 9.45
CA LEU A 108 0.66 -8.92 8.02
C LEU A 108 -0.56 -8.35 7.30
N VAL A 109 -0.43 -7.14 6.76
CA VAL A 109 -1.48 -6.50 5.97
C VAL A 109 -1.09 -6.52 4.50
N ASN A 110 -1.90 -7.16 3.67
CA ASN A 110 -1.69 -7.22 2.22
C ASN A 110 -2.56 -6.23 1.46
N ALA A 111 -3.71 -5.83 2.01
CA ALA A 111 -4.53 -4.81 1.38
C ALA A 111 -5.31 -3.99 2.39
N VAL A 112 -5.65 -2.78 1.98
CA VAL A 112 -6.53 -1.88 2.74
C VAL A 112 -7.58 -1.35 1.78
N ALA A 113 -8.85 -1.55 2.13
CA ALA A 113 -9.95 -0.82 1.54
C ALA A 113 -10.32 0.36 2.44
N TRP A 114 -10.66 1.48 1.83
CA TRP A 114 -11.16 2.65 2.55
C TRP A 114 -12.44 3.19 1.94
N GLU A 115 -13.21 3.83 2.80
CA GLU A 115 -14.37 4.65 2.46
C GLU A 115 -14.27 5.97 3.25
N ALA A 116 -14.13 7.08 2.53
CA ALA A 116 -14.01 8.41 3.12
C ALA A 116 -15.35 9.14 3.05
N THR A 117 -16.06 9.21 4.17
CA THR A 117 -17.41 9.80 4.26
C THR A 117 -17.45 10.91 5.32
N ALA A 118 -17.83 12.12 4.91
CA ALA A 118 -18.14 13.27 5.79
C ALA A 118 -17.15 13.47 6.98
N GLY A 119 -15.84 13.40 6.72
CA GLY A 119 -14.79 13.63 7.73
C GLY A 119 -14.41 12.38 8.55
N ARG A 120 -14.97 11.22 8.26
CA ARG A 120 -14.55 9.92 8.80
C ARG A 120 -13.99 9.04 7.69
N ILE A 121 -13.07 8.16 8.08
CA ILE A 121 -12.56 7.11 7.20
C ILE A 121 -12.86 5.75 7.80
N GLY A 122 -13.64 4.95 7.08
CA GLY A 122 -13.81 3.53 7.35
C GLY A 122 -12.66 2.78 6.70
N LEU A 123 -12.03 1.87 7.45
CA LEU A 123 -10.94 1.04 6.96
C LEU A 123 -11.30 -0.43 7.09
N ARG A 124 -11.04 -1.19 6.03
CA ARG A 124 -11.09 -2.65 6.07
C ARG A 124 -9.77 -3.23 5.61
N LEU A 125 -9.24 -4.13 6.42
CA LEU A 125 -7.92 -4.70 6.21
C LEU A 125 -8.04 -6.10 5.64
N TYR A 126 -7.05 -6.49 4.84
CA TYR A 126 -6.96 -7.84 4.29
C TYR A 126 -5.58 -8.42 4.48
N THR A 127 -5.54 -9.72 4.72
CA THR A 127 -4.32 -10.48 4.95
C THR A 127 -4.26 -11.74 4.09
N SER A 128 -3.06 -12.13 3.67
CA SER A 128 -2.76 -13.42 3.08
C SER A 128 -2.29 -14.44 4.11
N ASP A 129 -2.34 -14.12 5.41
CA ASP A 129 -1.99 -15.06 6.48
C ASP A 129 -2.72 -16.40 6.28
N PRO A 130 -1.99 -17.53 6.09
CA PRO A 130 -2.61 -18.78 5.68
C PRO A 130 -3.66 -19.29 6.65
N ASP A 131 -3.48 -19.10 7.95
CA ASP A 131 -4.39 -19.59 8.97
C ASP A 131 -5.68 -18.76 9.00
N THR A 132 -5.54 -17.44 8.91
CA THR A 132 -6.68 -16.52 8.79
C THR A 132 -7.47 -16.78 7.51
N VAL A 133 -6.79 -16.94 6.37
CA VAL A 133 -7.44 -17.24 5.07
C VAL A 133 -8.19 -18.56 5.11
N ARG A 134 -7.60 -19.60 5.71
CA ARG A 134 -8.24 -20.93 5.80
C ARG A 134 -9.56 -20.88 6.58
N ARG A 135 -9.60 -20.12 7.67
CA ARG A 135 -10.76 -19.99 8.57
C ARG A 135 -11.83 -19.05 8.02
N THR A 136 -11.45 -17.97 7.37
CA THR A 136 -12.35 -16.85 7.08
C THR A 136 -13.02 -16.93 5.70
N VAL A 137 -12.34 -17.54 4.72
CA VAL A 137 -12.78 -17.48 3.31
C VAL A 137 -13.69 -18.65 2.94
N LEU A 138 -14.83 -18.37 2.32
CA LEU A 138 -15.69 -19.37 1.70
C LEU A 138 -15.20 -19.69 0.27
N ASP A 139 -14.85 -18.68 -0.52
CA ASP A 139 -14.26 -18.85 -1.86
C ASP A 139 -12.76 -19.19 -1.80
N LYS A 140 -12.45 -20.49 -1.81
CA LYS A 140 -11.06 -20.99 -1.70
C LYS A 140 -10.10 -20.55 -2.82
N ARG A 141 -10.58 -19.83 -3.85
CA ARG A 141 -9.69 -19.22 -4.87
C ARG A 141 -8.99 -17.97 -4.36
N LEU A 142 -9.54 -17.27 -3.37
CA LEU A 142 -9.02 -15.99 -2.91
C LEU A 142 -7.63 -16.14 -2.25
N PRO A 143 -6.67 -15.24 -2.57
CA PRO A 143 -5.35 -15.25 -1.96
C PRO A 143 -5.28 -14.47 -0.64
N ILE A 144 -6.24 -13.58 -0.40
CA ILE A 144 -6.35 -12.73 0.78
C ILE A 144 -7.77 -12.81 1.33
N CYS A 145 -7.94 -12.45 2.60
CA CYS A 145 -9.21 -12.44 3.31
C CYS A 145 -9.31 -11.19 4.18
N PRO A 146 -10.53 -10.72 4.53
CA PRO A 146 -10.66 -9.64 5.48
C PRO A 146 -10.08 -10.06 6.84
N MET A 147 -9.44 -9.14 7.53
CA MET A 147 -8.98 -9.35 8.89
C MET A 147 -10.16 -9.17 9.85
N ASP A 148 -10.25 -10.06 10.84
CA ASP A 148 -11.24 -9.97 11.91
C ASP A 148 -10.74 -9.03 13.00
N VAL A 149 -10.96 -7.73 12.80
CA VAL A 149 -10.60 -6.67 13.74
C VAL A 149 -11.82 -5.78 14.00
N GLU A 150 -12.26 -5.71 15.26
CA GLU A 150 -13.37 -4.83 15.64
C GLU A 150 -13.00 -3.35 15.48
N VAL A 151 -11.76 -3.01 15.89
CA VAL A 151 -11.22 -1.66 15.76
C VAL A 151 -9.86 -1.77 15.09
N VAL A 152 -9.71 -1.08 13.96
CA VAL A 152 -8.45 -1.03 13.23
C VAL A 152 -7.39 -0.32 14.10
N PRO A 153 -6.27 -0.98 14.44
CA PRO A 153 -5.17 -0.34 15.15
C PRO A 153 -4.70 0.91 14.40
N THR A 154 -4.51 2.01 15.13
CA THR A 154 -4.05 3.31 14.59
C THR A 154 -2.84 3.17 13.68
N ALA A 155 -1.89 2.29 14.06
CA ALA A 155 -0.70 1.95 13.28
C ALA A 155 -1.01 1.57 11.82
N LEU A 156 -2.12 0.88 11.57
CA LEU A 156 -2.50 0.41 10.24
C LEU A 156 -3.15 1.51 9.39
N GLY A 157 -3.87 2.44 10.02
CA GLY A 157 -4.32 3.67 9.36
C GLY A 157 -3.13 4.53 8.92
N VAL A 158 -2.11 4.65 9.77
CA VAL A 158 -0.88 5.39 9.47
C VAL A 158 -0.14 4.80 8.25
N VAL A 159 -0.12 3.48 8.06
CA VAL A 159 0.50 2.87 6.87
C VAL A 159 -0.18 3.36 5.58
N LEU A 160 -1.50 3.48 5.61
CA LEU A 160 -2.26 4.02 4.48
C LEU A 160 -1.94 5.51 4.27
N ASP A 161 -1.93 6.31 5.34
CA ASP A 161 -1.58 7.73 5.28
C ASP A 161 -0.17 7.96 4.71
N VAL A 162 0.82 7.20 5.16
CA VAL A 162 2.19 7.22 4.64
C VAL A 162 2.19 6.88 3.15
N THR A 163 1.47 5.83 2.74
CA THR A 163 1.37 5.42 1.34
C THR A 163 0.77 6.55 0.48
N MET A 164 -0.31 7.18 0.94
CA MET A 164 -0.98 8.26 0.22
C MET A 164 -0.12 9.54 0.17
N ALA A 165 0.58 9.88 1.24
CA ALA A 165 1.48 11.02 1.28
C ALA A 165 2.68 10.83 0.32
N LEU A 166 3.26 9.64 0.29
CA LEU A 166 4.35 9.33 -0.63
C LEU A 166 3.90 9.24 -2.09
N MET A 167 2.68 8.78 -2.34
CA MET A 167 2.05 8.81 -3.67
C MET A 167 1.90 10.25 -4.19
N ARG A 168 1.58 11.21 -3.31
CA ARG A 168 1.45 12.63 -3.65
C ARG A 168 2.78 13.32 -3.91
N GLU A 169 3.90 12.76 -3.45
CA GLU A 169 5.22 13.34 -3.68
C GLU A 169 5.80 12.92 -5.05
N PRO A 170 5.80 13.81 -6.06
CA PRO A 170 6.21 13.43 -7.41
C PRO A 170 7.70 13.12 -7.51
N ARG A 171 8.52 13.53 -6.54
CA ARG A 171 9.97 13.23 -6.54
C ARG A 171 10.27 11.79 -6.13
N VAL A 172 9.31 11.10 -5.52
CA VAL A 172 9.53 9.83 -4.81
C VAL A 172 8.80 8.71 -5.50
N SER A 173 7.55 8.96 -5.88
CA SER A 173 6.72 7.96 -6.53
C SER A 173 6.28 8.42 -7.93
N ALA A 174 5.92 7.44 -8.74
CA ALA A 174 5.19 7.62 -9.97
C ALA A 174 3.95 6.72 -9.93
N VAL A 175 2.84 7.23 -10.44
CA VAL A 175 1.62 6.44 -10.65
C VAL A 175 1.52 6.10 -12.13
N LYS A 176 1.44 4.81 -12.46
CA LYS A 176 1.29 4.32 -13.84
C LYS A 176 0.18 3.27 -13.94
N PRO A 177 -0.51 3.12 -15.08
CA PRO A 177 -1.47 2.04 -15.24
C PRO A 177 -0.76 0.68 -15.20
N CYS A 178 -1.44 -0.34 -14.68
CA CYS A 178 -0.95 -1.72 -14.74
C CYS A 178 -1.01 -2.24 -16.18
N VAL A 179 0.04 -2.96 -16.57
CA VAL A 179 0.15 -3.66 -17.85
C VAL A 179 0.17 -5.16 -17.58
N TRP A 180 -0.63 -5.91 -18.33
CA TRP A 180 -0.65 -7.37 -18.22
C TRP A 180 0.72 -7.96 -18.57
N ARG A 181 1.25 -8.85 -17.74
CA ARG A 181 2.51 -9.55 -18.01
C ARG A 181 2.28 -11.05 -18.08
N THR A 182 2.25 -11.61 -19.28
CA THR A 182 1.96 -13.04 -19.52
C THR A 182 2.90 -13.97 -18.74
N GLU A 183 4.19 -13.62 -18.61
CA GLU A 183 5.18 -14.37 -17.85
C GLU A 183 4.81 -14.51 -16.36
N ARG A 184 4.31 -13.42 -15.76
CA ARG A 184 3.93 -13.37 -14.34
C ARG A 184 2.50 -13.88 -14.10
N ASP A 185 1.58 -13.44 -14.95
CA ASP A 185 0.13 -13.51 -14.74
C ASP A 185 -0.53 -14.66 -15.51
N GLY A 186 0.19 -15.29 -16.45
CA GLY A 186 -0.30 -16.36 -17.29
C GLY A 186 -1.13 -15.87 -18.50
N PRO A 187 -1.83 -16.80 -19.19
CA PRO A 187 -2.62 -16.46 -20.37
C PRO A 187 -3.75 -15.51 -20.02
N ARG A 188 -3.95 -14.51 -20.89
CA ARG A 188 -4.79 -13.34 -20.64
C ARG A 188 -6.23 -13.54 -21.15
N PRO A 189 -7.25 -13.39 -20.30
CA PRO A 189 -8.63 -13.23 -20.77
C PRO A 189 -8.85 -11.83 -21.39
N VAL A 190 -9.58 -11.76 -22.51
CA VAL A 190 -9.84 -10.49 -23.24
C VAL A 190 -10.54 -9.44 -22.36
N SER A 191 -11.48 -9.86 -21.51
CA SER A 191 -12.17 -8.96 -20.57
C SER A 191 -11.21 -8.33 -19.54
N MET A 192 -10.16 -9.04 -19.14
CA MET A 192 -9.21 -8.54 -18.15
C MET A 192 -8.26 -7.49 -18.69
N GLU A 193 -8.02 -7.44 -20.01
CA GLU A 193 -7.14 -6.43 -20.60
C GLU A 193 -7.57 -5.01 -20.25
N ARG A 194 -8.86 -4.74 -20.44
CA ARG A 194 -9.44 -3.43 -20.20
C ARG A 194 -9.53 -3.12 -18.71
N GLN A 195 -9.69 -4.14 -17.86
CA GLN A 195 -9.78 -3.97 -16.42
C GLN A 195 -8.41 -3.77 -15.76
N SER A 196 -7.37 -4.48 -16.22
CA SER A 196 -6.01 -4.33 -15.66
C SER A 196 -5.47 -2.91 -15.84
N ALA A 197 -5.78 -2.25 -16.96
CA ALA A 197 -5.36 -0.86 -17.19
C ALA A 197 -5.97 0.15 -16.19
N LYS A 198 -7.06 -0.22 -15.51
CA LYS A 198 -7.69 0.61 -14.46
C LYS A 198 -6.95 0.55 -13.12
N VAL A 199 -6.06 -0.43 -12.93
CA VAL A 199 -5.26 -0.57 -11.71
C VAL A 199 -4.10 0.43 -11.75
N LYS A 200 -4.03 1.30 -10.73
CA LYS A 200 -3.00 2.32 -10.57
C LYS A 200 -1.81 1.75 -9.80
N MET A 201 -0.70 1.55 -10.47
CA MET A 201 0.56 1.11 -9.87
C MET A 201 1.28 2.29 -9.24
N ILE A 202 1.49 2.25 -7.92
CA ILE A 202 2.35 3.16 -7.17
C ILE A 202 3.74 2.54 -7.14
N VAL A 203 4.69 3.16 -7.83
CA VAL A 203 6.07 2.69 -7.94
C VAL A 203 7.04 3.77 -7.51
N LEU A 204 8.21 3.39 -6.99
CA LEU A 204 9.29 4.33 -6.76
C LEU A 204 9.79 4.93 -8.07
N ARG A 205 9.97 6.25 -8.08
CA ARG A 205 10.64 6.95 -9.16
C ARG A 205 12.15 6.76 -9.01
N PRO A 206 12.88 6.57 -10.11
CA PRO A 206 14.33 6.70 -10.10
C PRO A 206 14.70 8.11 -9.60
N GLY A 207 15.64 8.20 -8.64
CA GLY A 207 16.12 9.49 -8.18
C GLY A 207 16.69 10.32 -9.34
N PRO A 208 16.70 11.67 -9.26
CA PRO A 208 17.32 12.49 -10.29
C PRO A 208 18.74 12.00 -10.51
N ARG A 209 19.12 11.74 -11.78
CA ARG A 209 20.50 11.43 -12.18
C ARG A 209 21.40 12.40 -11.43
N SER A 210 22.20 11.91 -10.47
CA SER A 210 23.32 12.70 -10.03
C SER A 210 24.14 12.88 -11.28
N GLN A 211 24.24 14.11 -11.81
CA GLN A 211 25.27 14.41 -12.79
C GLN A 211 26.55 13.93 -12.13
N SER A 212 27.09 12.82 -12.63
CA SER A 212 28.44 12.43 -12.33
C SER A 212 29.26 13.62 -12.77
N SER A 213 29.70 14.45 -11.82
CA SER A 213 30.70 15.45 -12.09
C SER A 213 31.83 14.69 -12.76
N GLU A 214 32.07 14.96 -14.03
CA GLU A 214 33.13 14.39 -14.85
C GLU A 214 34.53 14.68 -14.25
N TRP A 215 34.55 15.43 -13.15
CA TRP A 215 35.69 15.84 -12.34
C TRP A 215 35.71 15.24 -10.91
N ALA A 216 35.28 13.99 -10.71
CA ALA A 216 35.52 13.29 -9.45
C ALA A 216 36.81 12.45 -9.55
N PRO A 217 37.82 12.64 -8.68
CA PRO A 217 39.03 11.80 -8.68
C PRO A 217 38.67 10.32 -8.55
N ARG A 218 39.45 9.44 -9.20
CA ARG A 218 39.24 7.99 -9.42
C ARG A 218 39.26 7.12 -8.14
N SER A 219 38.50 7.48 -7.11
CA SER A 219 38.45 6.77 -5.83
C SER A 219 37.04 6.72 -5.19
N ARG A 220 35.98 7.20 -5.87
CA ARG A 220 34.61 6.88 -5.42
C ARG A 220 34.23 5.50 -5.94
N ARG A 221 34.23 4.51 -5.04
CA ARG A 221 33.65 3.17 -5.26
C ARG A 221 32.32 3.34 -6.01
N ARG A 222 32.23 2.73 -7.20
CA ARG A 222 31.00 2.71 -8.00
C ARG A 222 29.92 2.07 -7.13
N CYS A 223 28.89 2.83 -6.78
CA CYS A 223 27.80 2.31 -5.97
C CYS A 223 26.93 1.42 -6.87
N GLU A 224 26.91 0.11 -6.61
CA GLU A 224 26.19 -0.89 -7.40
C GLU A 224 24.72 -1.08 -6.96
N TYR A 225 24.33 -0.47 -5.83
CA TYR A 225 23.02 -0.64 -5.21
C TYR A 225 22.27 0.69 -5.07
N ARG A 226 20.93 0.61 -5.09
CA ARG A 226 20.06 1.73 -4.69
C ARG A 226 19.99 1.78 -3.17
N TYR A 227 19.97 2.98 -2.58
CA TYR A 227 19.77 3.13 -1.15
C TYR A 227 18.69 4.17 -0.85
N PHE A 228 17.88 3.84 0.14
CA PHE A 228 16.81 4.68 0.67
C PHE A 228 17.38 5.80 1.56
N VAL A 229 16.95 7.03 1.31
CA VAL A 229 17.14 8.18 2.21
C VAL A 229 15.78 8.50 2.82
N ARG A 230 15.67 8.34 4.14
CA ARG A 230 14.43 8.62 4.89
C ARG A 230 13.97 10.07 4.73
N GLY A 231 12.67 10.30 4.93
CA GLY A 231 12.14 11.64 5.00
C GLY A 231 12.68 12.35 6.24
N PHE A 232 12.80 13.66 6.18
CA PHE A 232 13.24 14.46 7.31
C PHE A 232 12.69 15.88 7.24
N TRP A 233 12.44 16.46 8.41
CA TRP A 233 12.18 17.89 8.52
C TRP A 233 13.47 18.68 8.38
N ARG A 234 13.46 19.73 7.57
CA ARG A 234 14.57 20.70 7.51
C ARG A 234 14.07 22.13 7.64
N ASN A 235 14.92 22.99 8.20
CA ASN A 235 14.72 24.43 8.16
C ASN A 235 15.20 24.95 6.80
N GLN A 236 14.27 25.12 5.86
CA GLN A 236 14.55 25.58 4.51
C GLN A 236 14.65 27.11 4.48
N ALA A 237 15.80 27.59 4.00
CA ALA A 237 16.02 28.99 3.68
C ALA A 237 15.15 29.44 2.50
N TYR A 238 14.47 30.58 2.63
CA TYR A 238 13.64 31.18 1.56
C TYR A 238 13.60 32.72 1.65
N GLY A 239 12.99 33.36 0.66
CA GLY A 239 12.89 34.82 0.55
C GLY A 239 14.13 35.48 -0.06
N PRO A 240 14.11 36.80 -0.30
CA PRO A 240 15.25 37.55 -0.82
C PRO A 240 16.49 37.31 0.04
N ALA A 241 17.61 37.00 -0.61
CA ALA A 241 18.88 36.66 0.04
C ALA A 241 18.79 35.56 1.11
N HIS A 242 17.82 34.63 1.00
CA HIS A 242 17.65 33.54 1.98
C HIS A 242 17.39 34.03 3.42
N SER A 243 16.82 35.23 3.56
CA SER A 243 16.61 35.92 4.85
C SER A 243 15.58 35.24 5.78
N LYS A 244 14.71 34.38 5.26
CA LYS A 244 13.67 33.70 6.03
C LYS A 244 13.95 32.20 6.17
N ARG A 245 13.35 31.57 7.19
CA ARG A 245 13.40 30.12 7.44
C ARG A 245 11.98 29.58 7.56
N ARG A 246 11.69 28.48 6.87
CA ARG A 246 10.44 27.73 7.04
C ARG A 246 10.78 26.29 7.35
N ARG A 247 10.03 25.68 8.27
CA ARG A 247 10.12 24.23 8.48
C ARG A 247 9.47 23.55 7.29
N GLN A 248 10.23 22.72 6.57
CA GLN A 248 9.78 22.03 5.38
C GLN A 248 10.10 20.54 5.49
N TRP A 249 9.08 19.72 5.30
CA TRP A 249 9.25 18.27 5.16
C TRP A 249 9.92 17.98 3.83
N VAL A 250 11.00 17.21 3.86
CA VAL A 250 11.60 16.61 2.67
C VAL A 250 11.20 15.15 2.68
N ALA A 251 10.39 14.78 1.70
CA ALA A 251 9.98 13.40 1.52
C ALA A 251 11.18 12.47 1.27
N PRO A 252 11.08 11.19 1.69
CA PRO A 252 12.14 10.22 1.50
C PRO A 252 12.41 9.98 0.01
N PHE A 253 13.65 9.74 -0.40
CA PHE A 253 13.99 9.47 -1.80
C PHE A 253 15.03 8.37 -1.95
N VAL A 254 15.14 7.79 -3.15
CA VAL A 254 16.13 6.76 -3.47
C VAL A 254 17.30 7.36 -4.25
N ARG A 255 18.53 6.96 -3.90
CA ARG A 255 19.76 7.26 -4.65
C ARG A 255 20.43 5.97 -5.13
N GLY A 256 21.30 6.07 -6.13
CA GLY A 256 22.04 4.94 -6.71
C GLY A 256 21.64 4.65 -8.16
N PRO A 257 22.26 3.64 -8.80
CA PRO A 257 21.95 3.23 -10.17
C PRO A 257 20.52 2.69 -10.29
N GLU A 258 19.81 3.02 -11.37
CA GLU A 258 18.39 2.67 -11.55
C GLU A 258 18.11 1.16 -11.47
N ASP A 259 18.98 0.35 -12.06
CA ASP A 259 18.85 -1.11 -12.11
C ASP A 259 19.46 -1.83 -10.88
N GLY A 260 20.03 -1.08 -9.93
CA GLY A 260 20.61 -1.67 -8.73
C GLY A 260 19.56 -2.23 -7.77
N PRO A 261 19.87 -3.25 -6.96
CA PRO A 261 18.96 -3.70 -5.90
C PRO A 261 18.74 -2.58 -4.86
N LEU A 262 17.50 -2.45 -4.35
CA LEU A 262 17.19 -1.49 -3.28
C LEU A 262 17.61 -2.02 -1.91
N VAL A 263 18.56 -1.33 -1.28
CA VAL A 263 19.05 -1.58 0.07
C VAL A 263 18.44 -0.55 1.02
N ILE A 264 17.72 -1.03 2.04
CA ILE A 264 17.30 -0.21 3.18
C ILE A 264 18.24 -0.51 4.33
N LYS A 265 19.05 0.48 4.71
CA LYS A 265 19.90 0.37 5.90
C LYS A 265 19.05 0.61 7.14
N GLU A 266 19.23 -0.21 8.17
CA GLU A 266 18.70 0.07 9.50
C GLU A 266 19.28 1.39 10.01
N ALA A 267 18.41 2.27 10.51
CA ALA A 267 18.80 3.58 10.99
C ALA A 267 19.42 3.46 12.39
N VAL A 268 20.75 3.42 12.49
CA VAL A 268 21.44 3.75 13.74
C VAL A 268 21.42 5.27 13.88
N SER A 269 20.51 5.80 14.69
CA SER A 269 20.59 7.19 15.15
C SER A 269 21.48 7.23 16.38
N VAL A 270 22.71 7.72 16.23
CA VAL A 270 23.58 8.04 17.37
C VAL A 270 23.01 9.30 18.01
N TRP A 271 22.28 9.15 19.12
CA TRP A 271 21.88 10.27 19.96
C TRP A 271 23.15 10.79 20.64
N THR A 272 23.62 11.97 20.22
CA THR A 272 24.54 12.75 21.04
C THR A 272 23.68 13.52 22.03
N HIS A 273 23.62 13.05 23.28
CA HIS A 273 23.08 13.86 24.37
C HIS A 273 23.91 15.14 24.48
N GLN A 274 23.25 16.30 24.38
CA GLN A 274 23.72 17.52 25.05
C GLN A 274 23.12 17.55 26.45
#